data_AF-A0A0S4U1U2-F1
#
_entry.id   AF-A0A0S4U1U2-F1
#
_cell.length_a   1.000
_cell.length_b   1.000
_cell.length_c   1.000
_cell.angle_alpha   90.00
_cell.angle_beta   90.00
_cell.angle_gamma   90.00
#
_symmetry.space_group_name_H-M   'P 1'
#
loop_
_entity.id
_entity.type
_entity.pdbx_description
1 polymer ?
#
loop_
_entity_poly.entity_id
_entity_poly.type
_entity_poly.pdbx_seq_one_letter_code
_entity_poly.pdbx_strand_id
1 'polypeptide(L)'
;MDDLPDKLRRNVVVLSAAIVAITVFHLSFKPTGTLLGFAEVGNITPLKVWIALTAVLAYVFLRYWFHDETDQELIALAGHYKNLRNGAIQRCLMNDVRTYFLQRRRQPRWTVGFEALEDDMFAPAYAEFGRPAFVDLKPSVQHSSHSPWSGDVGFTIGVQWHGGQERGLSGGTRYSYRLPCLVAARIMAGSALRTATYSKSAVDLLVPIGLSIVAGAMCVVQIIQAVAA
;
A
#
# COMPACT_ATOMS: atom_id res chain seq x y z
N MET A 1 -20.35 -18.60 -11.37
CA MET A 1 -20.84 -17.90 -10.16
C MET A 1 -20.30 -18.70 -9.00
N ASP A 2 -19.00 -18.55 -8.74
CA ASP A 2 -18.28 -19.36 -7.78
C ASP A 2 -18.03 -18.51 -6.53
N ASP A 3 -18.90 -18.67 -5.53
CA ASP A 3 -18.74 -18.08 -4.18
C ASP A 3 -17.62 -18.78 -3.37
N LEU A 4 -16.73 -19.52 -4.03
CA LEU A 4 -15.64 -20.26 -3.40
C LEU A 4 -14.65 -19.37 -2.61
N PRO A 5 -14.19 -18.22 -3.12
CA PRO A 5 -13.18 -17.39 -2.45
C PRO A 5 -13.73 -16.70 -1.19
N ASP A 6 -14.93 -16.14 -1.29
CA ASP A 6 -15.61 -15.48 -0.16
C ASP A 6 -15.90 -16.49 0.96
N LYS A 7 -16.22 -17.75 0.61
CA LYS A 7 -16.38 -18.83 1.60
C LYS A 7 -15.06 -19.15 2.31
N LEU A 8 -13.95 -19.26 1.57
CA LEU A 8 -12.63 -19.53 2.17
C LEU A 8 -12.20 -18.40 3.10
N ARG A 9 -12.31 -17.16 2.65
CA ARG A 9 -12.02 -15.95 3.45
C ARG A 9 -12.86 -15.92 4.72
N ARG A 10 -14.18 -16.12 4.59
CA ARG A 10 -15.10 -16.18 5.73
C ARG A 10 -14.73 -17.28 6.71
N ASN A 11 -14.34 -18.46 6.23
CA ASN A 11 -13.95 -19.56 7.09
C ASN A 11 -12.67 -19.26 7.89
N VAL A 12 -11.64 -18.66 7.27
CA VAL A 12 -10.44 -18.20 8.00
C VAL A 12 -10.84 -17.19 9.06
N VAL A 13 -11.56 -16.13 8.67
CA VAL A 13 -11.95 -15.04 9.57
C VAL A 13 -12.80 -15.53 10.74
N VAL A 14 -13.81 -16.36 10.47
CA VAL A 14 -14.70 -16.91 11.50
C VAL A 14 -13.95 -17.81 12.47
N LEU A 15 -13.09 -18.71 11.96
CA LEU A 15 -12.31 -19.60 12.81
C LEU A 15 -11.29 -18.84 13.66
N SER A 16 -10.57 -17.89 13.07
CA SER A 16 -9.61 -17.04 13.79
C SER A 16 -10.32 -16.19 14.85
N ALA A 17 -11.47 -15.58 14.52
CA ALA A 17 -12.25 -14.80 15.47
C ALA A 17 -12.78 -15.67 16.63
N ALA A 18 -13.21 -16.90 16.34
CA ALA A 18 -13.64 -17.84 17.37
C ALA A 18 -12.48 -18.20 18.31
N ILE A 19 -11.29 -18.50 17.78
CA ILE A 19 -10.10 -18.78 18.59
C ILE A 19 -9.76 -17.59 19.50
N VAL A 20 -9.74 -16.37 18.95
CA VAL A 20 -9.48 -15.14 19.71
C VAL A 20 -10.54 -14.91 20.79
N ALA A 21 -11.82 -15.14 20.49
CA ALA A 21 -12.88 -15.00 21.47
C ALA A 21 -12.73 -16.03 22.61
N ILE A 22 -12.45 -17.29 22.29
CA ILE A 22 -12.25 -18.35 23.28
C ILE A 22 -11.10 -17.99 24.24
N THR A 23 -9.97 -17.51 23.71
CA THR A 23 -8.82 -17.14 24.54
C THR A 23 -9.04 -15.88 25.35
N VAL A 24 -9.60 -14.82 24.76
CA VAL A 24 -9.81 -13.53 25.44
C VAL A 24 -10.87 -13.63 26.54
N PHE A 25 -11.94 -14.37 26.30
CA PHE A 25 -13.02 -14.54 27.30
C PHE A 25 -12.79 -15.72 28.25
N HIS A 26 -11.61 -16.37 28.19
CA HIS A 26 -11.29 -17.53 29.02
C HIS A 26 -12.39 -18.60 28.99
N LEU A 27 -12.94 -18.87 27.81
CA LEU A 27 -14.02 -19.86 27.67
C LEU A 27 -13.46 -21.24 28.02
N SER A 28 -13.86 -21.77 29.17
CA SER A 28 -13.44 -23.08 29.64
C SER A 28 -14.15 -24.17 28.84
N PHE A 29 -13.37 -25.07 28.22
CA PHE A 29 -13.91 -26.27 27.62
C PHE A 29 -14.36 -27.22 28.74
N LYS A 30 -15.67 -27.44 28.86
CA LYS A 30 -16.16 -28.48 29.78
C LYS A 30 -15.58 -29.83 29.33
N PRO A 31 -14.98 -30.61 30.25
CA PRO A 31 -14.35 -31.90 29.93
C PRO A 31 -15.35 -32.98 29.50
N THR A 32 -16.65 -32.72 29.68
CA THR A 32 -17.75 -33.56 29.25
C THR A 32 -18.66 -32.75 28.33
N GLY A 33 -18.85 -33.25 27.12
CA GLY A 33 -19.76 -32.68 26.13
C GLY A 33 -20.44 -33.80 25.35
N THR A 34 -21.76 -33.68 25.19
CA THR A 34 -22.55 -34.60 24.38
C THR A 34 -22.42 -34.18 22.92
N LEU A 35 -21.58 -34.87 22.15
CA LEU A 35 -21.49 -34.64 20.71
C LEU A 35 -22.67 -35.40 20.07
N LEU A 36 -23.57 -34.65 19.41
CA LEU A 36 -24.74 -35.17 18.69
C LEU A 36 -25.80 -35.90 19.55
N GLY A 37 -25.79 -35.74 20.88
CA GLY A 37 -26.81 -36.36 21.76
C GLY A 37 -26.71 -37.88 21.93
N PHE A 38 -25.75 -38.54 21.25
CA PHE A 38 -25.60 -39.99 21.27
C PHE A 38 -24.21 -40.47 21.70
N ALA A 39 -23.21 -39.60 21.75
CA ALA A 39 -21.86 -39.95 22.18
C ALA A 39 -21.38 -39.00 23.30
N GLU A 40 -21.22 -39.54 24.52
CA GLU A 40 -20.40 -38.91 25.55
C GLU A 40 -18.93 -39.10 25.15
N VAL A 41 -18.31 -38.03 24.65
CA VAL A 41 -16.87 -38.04 24.42
C VAL A 41 -16.20 -37.68 25.75
N GLY A 42 -15.89 -38.70 26.55
CA GLY A 42 -15.05 -38.54 27.75
C GLY A 42 -13.58 -38.31 27.41
N ASN A 43 -12.84 -37.61 28.27
CA ASN A 43 -11.39 -37.35 28.15
C ASN A 43 -10.94 -36.46 26.98
N ILE A 44 -11.71 -35.40 26.68
CA ILE A 44 -11.20 -34.30 25.86
C ILE A 44 -10.30 -33.41 26.74
N THR A 45 -8.99 -33.60 26.64
CA THR A 45 -8.03 -32.70 27.30
C THR A 45 -7.95 -31.37 26.54
N PRO A 46 -7.76 -30.23 27.23
CA PRO A 46 -7.59 -28.92 26.57
C PRO A 46 -6.48 -28.94 25.49
N LEU A 47 -5.41 -29.69 25.74
CA LEU A 47 -4.32 -29.89 24.80
C LEU A 47 -4.81 -30.42 23.44
N LYS A 48 -5.65 -31.45 23.42
CA LYS A 48 -6.20 -32.04 22.18
C LYS A 48 -7.05 -31.02 21.42
N VAL A 49 -7.82 -30.19 22.13
CA VAL A 49 -8.65 -29.15 21.52
C VAL A 49 -7.78 -28.11 20.84
N TRP A 50 -6.76 -27.59 21.52
CA TRP A 50 -5.88 -26.56 20.96
C TRP A 50 -5.04 -27.08 19.79
N ILE A 51 -4.57 -28.33 19.85
CA ILE A 51 -3.90 -28.96 18.70
C ILE A 51 -4.86 -29.09 17.51
N ALA A 52 -6.09 -29.56 17.73
CA ALA A 52 -7.09 -29.67 16.67
C ALA A 52 -7.43 -28.30 16.06
N LEU A 53 -7.66 -27.27 16.89
CA LEU A 53 -7.90 -25.90 16.44
C LEU A 53 -6.72 -25.35 15.62
N THR A 54 -5.49 -25.62 16.05
CA THR A 54 -4.28 -25.22 15.32
C THR A 54 -4.18 -25.90 13.97
N ALA A 55 -4.45 -27.22 13.91
CA ALA A 55 -4.43 -27.98 12.66
C ALA A 55 -5.50 -27.49 11.67
N VAL A 56 -6.72 -27.25 12.14
CA VAL A 56 -7.80 -26.71 11.31
C VAL A 56 -7.47 -25.30 10.84
N LEU A 57 -6.95 -24.43 11.73
CA LEU A 57 -6.53 -23.08 11.36
C LEU A 57 -5.44 -23.10 10.29
N ALA A 58 -4.41 -23.93 10.45
CA ALA A 58 -3.34 -24.09 9.47
C ALA A 58 -3.89 -24.58 8.13
N TYR A 59 -4.78 -25.57 8.12
CA TYR A 59 -5.40 -26.08 6.90
C TYR A 59 -6.21 -25.01 6.16
N VAL A 60 -7.11 -24.32 6.86
CA VAL A 60 -7.97 -23.31 6.22
C VAL A 60 -7.14 -22.11 5.76
N PHE A 61 -6.11 -21.72 6.51
CA PHE A 61 -5.17 -20.66 6.12
C PHE A 61 -4.34 -21.05 4.89
N LEU A 62 -3.74 -22.24 4.85
CA LEU A 62 -2.98 -22.72 3.69
C LEU A 62 -3.88 -22.81 2.46
N ARG A 63 -5.11 -23.30 2.62
CA ARG A 63 -6.08 -23.36 1.53
C ARG A 63 -6.48 -21.98 1.00
N TYR A 64 -6.56 -20.98 1.88
CA TYR A 64 -6.77 -19.59 1.48
C TYR A 64 -5.53 -19.01 0.77
N TRP A 65 -4.33 -19.28 1.30
CA TRP A 65 -3.07 -18.76 0.77
C TRP A 65 -2.76 -19.24 -0.64
N PHE A 66 -2.99 -20.53 -0.92
CA PHE A 66 -2.71 -21.15 -2.23
C PHE A 66 -3.89 -21.09 -3.21
N HIS A 67 -4.88 -20.22 -2.97
CA HIS A 67 -5.98 -20.03 -3.90
C HIS A 67 -5.59 -19.01 -4.99
N ASP A 68 -5.86 -19.30 -6.26
CA ASP A 68 -5.44 -18.46 -7.40
C ASP A 68 -5.93 -17.00 -7.30
N GLU A 69 -7.08 -16.78 -6.67
CA GLU A 69 -7.61 -15.43 -6.44
C GLU A 69 -6.78 -14.61 -5.45
N THR A 70 -6.14 -15.26 -4.47
CA THR A 70 -5.26 -14.60 -3.51
C THR A 70 -4.04 -14.02 -4.22
N ASP A 71 -3.51 -14.74 -5.21
CA ASP A 71 -2.42 -14.26 -6.07
C ASP A 71 -2.87 -13.07 -6.94
N GLN A 72 -4.10 -13.14 -7.50
CA GLN A 72 -4.67 -12.02 -8.26
C GLN A 72 -4.89 -10.77 -7.39
N GLU A 73 -5.41 -10.95 -6.18
CA GLU A 73 -5.59 -9.86 -5.20
C GLU A 73 -4.23 -9.26 -4.81
N LEU A 74 -3.19 -10.08 -4.64
CA LEU A 74 -1.83 -9.62 -4.32
C LEU A 74 -1.19 -8.84 -5.47
N ILE A 75 -1.35 -9.31 -6.71
CA ILE A 75 -0.90 -8.59 -7.91
C ILE A 75 -1.66 -7.27 -8.06
N ALA A 76 -2.99 -7.28 -7.85
CA ALA A 76 -3.81 -6.08 -7.90
C ALA A 76 -3.40 -5.07 -6.82
N LEU A 77 -3.11 -5.54 -5.60
CA LEU A 77 -2.64 -4.72 -4.50
C LEU A 77 -1.27 -4.09 -4.79
N ALA A 78 -0.34 -4.88 -5.33
CA ALA A 78 0.97 -4.40 -5.76
C ALA A 78 0.86 -3.36 -6.89
N GLY A 79 -0.04 -3.58 -7.84
CA GLY A 79 -0.38 -2.64 -8.91
C GLY A 79 -0.96 -1.34 -8.36
N HIS A 80 -1.90 -1.42 -7.42
CA HIS A 80 -2.50 -0.26 -6.76
C HIS A 80 -1.45 0.57 -6.00
N TYR A 81 -0.61 -0.08 -5.22
CA TYR A 81 0.51 0.57 -4.53
C TYR A 81 1.46 1.26 -5.51
N LYS A 82 1.84 0.58 -6.61
CA LYS A 82 2.69 1.14 -7.67
C LYS A 82 2.06 2.40 -8.27
N ASN A 83 0.76 2.38 -8.57
CA ASN A 83 0.04 3.52 -9.14
C ASN A 83 -0.02 4.70 -8.16
N LEU A 84 -0.34 4.45 -6.88
CA LEU A 84 -0.34 5.50 -5.85
C LEU A 84 1.04 6.13 -5.68
N ARG A 85 2.08 5.30 -5.62
CA ARG A 85 3.47 5.76 -5.51
C ARG A 85 3.87 6.60 -6.71
N ASN A 86 3.64 6.11 -7.93
CA ASN A 86 4.02 6.84 -9.15
C ASN A 86 3.26 8.17 -9.26
N GLY A 87 1.96 8.18 -8.95
CA GLY A 87 1.17 9.42 -8.90
C GLY A 87 1.61 10.38 -7.79
N ALA A 88 2.15 9.90 -6.68
CA ALA A 88 2.73 10.75 -5.63
C ALA A 88 4.09 11.34 -6.05
N ILE A 89 4.94 10.55 -6.72
CA ILE A 89 6.21 11.02 -7.29
C ILE A 89 5.93 12.12 -8.32
N GLN A 90 5.01 11.87 -9.26
CA GLN A 90 4.63 12.83 -10.29
C GLN A 90 4.14 14.16 -9.68
N ARG A 91 3.26 14.09 -8.67
CA ARG A 91 2.79 15.30 -7.95
C ARG A 91 3.91 16.03 -7.24
N CYS A 92 4.86 15.32 -6.63
CA CYS A 92 6.01 15.94 -5.97
C CYS A 92 6.87 16.71 -6.99
N LEU A 93 7.23 16.06 -8.09
CA LEU A 93 8.01 16.67 -9.17
C LEU A 93 7.31 17.90 -9.76
N MET A 94 6.00 17.77 -10.05
CA MET A 94 5.20 18.89 -10.55
C MET A 94 5.14 20.07 -9.58
N ASN A 95 4.94 19.81 -8.29
CA ASN A 95 4.85 20.89 -7.29
C ASN A 95 6.17 21.64 -7.15
N ASP A 96 7.30 20.94 -7.21
CA ASP A 96 8.62 21.56 -7.18
C ASP A 96 8.85 22.44 -8.42
N VAL A 97 8.54 21.94 -9.62
CA VAL A 97 8.65 22.75 -10.87
C VAL A 97 7.68 23.92 -10.87
N ARG A 98 6.44 23.73 -10.41
CA ARG A 98 5.47 24.82 -10.30
C ARG A 98 5.97 25.91 -9.37
N THR A 99 6.53 25.52 -8.22
CA THR A 99 7.07 26.46 -7.25
C THR A 99 8.27 27.22 -7.82
N TYR A 100 9.12 26.54 -8.58
CA TYR A 100 10.25 27.14 -9.29
C TYR A 100 9.79 28.30 -10.19
N PHE A 101 8.82 28.06 -11.09
CA PHE A 101 8.31 29.09 -12.01
C PHE A 101 7.53 30.21 -11.29
N LEU A 102 6.68 29.87 -10.30
CA LEU A 102 5.87 30.89 -9.62
C LEU A 102 6.70 31.80 -8.71
N GLN A 103 7.74 31.27 -8.07
CA GLN A 103 8.49 31.98 -7.02
C GLN A 103 9.88 32.43 -7.45
N ARG A 104 10.34 32.04 -8.66
CA ARG A 104 11.69 32.33 -9.16
C ARG A 104 12.77 31.91 -8.15
N ARG A 105 12.59 30.75 -7.54
CA ARG A 105 13.42 30.22 -6.45
C ARG A 105 14.21 29.00 -6.89
N ARG A 106 15.32 28.78 -6.19
CA ARG A 106 16.26 27.63 -6.20
C ARG A 106 15.80 26.43 -7.03
N GLN A 107 16.70 25.99 -7.91
CA GLN A 107 16.61 24.75 -8.67
C GLN A 107 15.97 23.59 -7.88
N PRO A 108 15.09 22.80 -8.53
CA PRO A 108 14.56 21.60 -7.91
C PRO A 108 15.68 20.66 -7.45
N ARG A 109 15.70 20.31 -6.16
CA ARG A 109 16.78 19.52 -5.53
C ARG A 109 16.96 18.11 -6.11
N TRP A 110 15.99 17.64 -6.87
CA TRP A 110 15.99 16.30 -7.45
C TRP A 110 16.69 16.21 -8.80
N THR A 111 17.11 17.33 -9.42
CA THR A 111 17.78 17.33 -10.73
C THR A 111 18.90 18.37 -10.85
N VAL A 112 19.77 18.19 -11.84
CA VAL A 112 20.88 19.08 -12.20
C VAL A 112 20.61 19.67 -13.59
N GLY A 113 20.96 20.93 -13.83
CA GLY A 113 20.80 21.59 -15.14
C GLY A 113 19.39 22.08 -15.49
N PHE A 114 18.46 22.18 -14.53
CA PHE A 114 17.11 22.69 -14.80
C PHE A 114 17.08 24.21 -15.04
N GLU A 115 18.04 24.95 -14.45
CA GLU A 115 18.13 26.41 -14.53
C GLU A 115 18.37 26.93 -15.96
N ALA A 116 19.10 26.18 -16.78
CA ALA A 116 19.35 26.52 -18.18
C ALA A 116 18.06 26.69 -19.01
N LEU A 117 16.96 26.06 -18.59
CA LEU A 117 15.67 26.19 -19.27
C LEU A 117 14.98 27.55 -19.00
N GLU A 118 15.18 28.13 -17.81
CA GLU A 118 14.62 29.45 -17.46
C GLU A 118 15.37 30.56 -18.18
N ASP A 119 16.70 30.50 -18.17
CA ASP A 119 17.58 31.56 -18.65
C ASP A 119 17.44 31.82 -20.16
N ASP A 120 17.24 30.77 -20.97
CA ASP A 120 17.23 30.93 -22.43
C ASP A 120 15.87 31.35 -23.01
N MET A 121 14.75 30.96 -22.38
CA MET A 121 13.42 31.05 -23.04
C MET A 121 12.39 31.90 -22.28
N PHE A 122 12.40 31.84 -20.95
CA PHE A 122 11.41 32.56 -20.14
C PHE A 122 11.97 33.86 -19.54
N ALA A 123 13.29 33.99 -19.37
CA ALA A 123 13.94 35.19 -18.85
C ALA A 123 13.44 36.53 -19.43
N PRO A 124 13.29 36.70 -20.77
CA PRO A 124 12.76 37.95 -21.32
C PRO A 124 11.30 38.20 -20.92
N ALA A 125 10.47 37.16 -20.89
CA ALA A 125 9.06 37.28 -20.47
C ALA A 125 8.94 37.64 -18.97
N TYR A 126 9.83 37.12 -18.13
CA TYR A 126 9.90 37.51 -16.71
C TYR A 126 10.36 38.96 -16.53
N ALA A 127 11.28 39.45 -17.37
CA ALA A 127 11.73 40.83 -17.33
C ALA A 127 10.62 41.81 -17.77
N GLU A 128 9.82 41.41 -18.76
CA GLU A 128 8.77 42.24 -19.35
C GLU A 128 7.45 42.22 -18.56
N PHE A 129 6.97 41.02 -18.19
CA PHE A 129 5.65 40.83 -17.58
C PHE A 129 5.69 40.54 -16.08
N GLY A 130 6.89 40.40 -15.51
CA GLY A 130 7.06 40.06 -14.11
C GLY A 130 6.65 38.63 -13.78
N ARG A 131 5.94 38.44 -12.66
CA ARG A 131 5.60 37.10 -12.15
C ARG A 131 4.42 36.50 -12.91
N PRO A 132 4.46 35.20 -13.25
CA PRO A 132 3.36 34.50 -13.87
C PRO A 132 2.19 34.35 -12.89
N ALA A 133 0.98 34.44 -13.43
CA ALA A 133 -0.26 34.21 -12.70
C ALA A 133 -0.53 32.71 -12.53
N PHE A 134 -0.21 31.93 -13.55
CA PHE A 134 -0.53 30.51 -13.62
C PHE A 134 0.53 29.71 -14.38
N VAL A 135 0.74 28.46 -13.97
CA VAL A 135 1.66 27.52 -14.60
C VAL A 135 0.97 26.17 -14.74
N ASP A 136 0.67 25.78 -15.99
CA ASP A 136 0.24 24.44 -16.36
C ASP A 136 1.47 23.55 -16.58
N LEU A 137 1.42 22.34 -16.01
CA LEU A 137 2.50 21.37 -16.10
C LEU A 137 1.93 20.00 -16.42
N LYS A 138 2.42 19.39 -17.48
CA LYS A 138 2.13 17.99 -17.81
C LYS A 138 3.44 17.21 -17.79
N PRO A 139 3.73 16.46 -16.72
CA PRO A 139 4.94 15.68 -16.64
C PRO A 139 4.81 14.37 -17.42
N SER A 140 5.91 13.94 -18.03
CA SER A 140 6.10 12.62 -18.61
C SER A 140 7.25 11.95 -17.85
N VAL A 141 6.90 11.03 -16.94
CA VAL A 141 7.87 10.36 -16.06
C VAL A 141 8.19 8.98 -16.62
N GLN A 142 9.48 8.73 -16.86
CA GLN A 142 10.02 7.41 -17.17
C GLN A 142 10.86 6.94 -15.98
N HIS A 143 10.34 5.95 -15.24
CA HIS A 143 11.07 5.37 -14.12
C HIS A 143 12.22 4.49 -14.62
N SER A 144 13.33 4.47 -13.89
CA SER A 144 14.40 3.50 -14.14
C SER A 144 13.93 2.09 -13.81
N SER A 145 14.39 1.08 -14.57
CA SER A 145 14.06 -0.32 -14.32
C SER A 145 14.51 -0.82 -12.94
N HIS A 146 15.54 -0.18 -12.35
CA HIS A 146 16.15 -0.60 -11.10
C HIS A 146 15.58 0.10 -9.85
N SER A 147 15.01 1.30 -9.99
CA SER A 147 14.52 2.07 -8.85
C SER A 147 13.37 3.00 -9.24
N PRO A 148 12.27 3.01 -8.47
CA PRO A 148 11.17 3.95 -8.72
C PRO A 148 11.52 5.39 -8.31
N TRP A 149 12.60 5.59 -7.54
CA TRP A 149 13.00 6.88 -6.97
C TRP A 149 13.96 7.66 -7.87
N SER A 150 14.31 7.08 -9.01
CA SER A 150 15.17 7.68 -10.03
C SER A 150 14.68 7.33 -11.43
N GLY A 151 15.01 8.18 -12.38
CA GLY A 151 14.66 7.99 -13.78
C GLY A 151 14.76 9.31 -14.51
N ASP A 152 14.00 9.44 -15.59
CA ASP A 152 13.94 10.65 -16.38
C ASP A 152 12.53 11.24 -16.34
N VAL A 153 12.47 12.57 -16.33
CA VAL A 153 11.20 13.30 -16.39
C VAL A 153 11.29 14.40 -17.44
N GLY A 154 10.33 14.42 -18.35
CA GLY A 154 10.07 15.55 -19.23
C GLY A 154 8.87 16.35 -18.73
N PHE A 155 8.82 17.64 -19.05
CA PHE A 155 7.67 18.49 -18.75
C PHE A 155 7.22 19.20 -20.01
N THR A 156 5.92 19.17 -20.28
CA THR A 156 5.27 20.20 -21.10
C THR A 156 4.83 21.29 -20.14
N ILE A 157 5.27 22.52 -20.41
CA ILE A 157 5.15 23.67 -19.50
C ILE A 157 4.34 24.73 -20.23
N GLY A 158 3.25 25.21 -19.64
CA GLY A 158 2.51 26.39 -20.08
C GLY A 158 2.56 27.44 -18.98
N VAL A 159 3.03 28.64 -19.29
CA VAL A 159 3.13 29.76 -18.34
C VAL A 159 2.24 30.90 -18.83
N GLN A 160 1.37 31.39 -17.95
CA GLN A 160 0.43 32.48 -18.24
C GLN A 160 0.65 33.66 -17.28
N TRP A 161 0.67 34.88 -17.82
CA TRP A 161 0.83 36.12 -17.06
C TRP A 161 -0.48 36.90 -16.93
N HIS A 162 -0.53 37.84 -15.98
CA HIS A 162 -1.73 38.63 -15.68
C HIS A 162 -2.26 39.47 -16.85
N GLY A 163 -1.45 39.71 -17.88
CA GLY A 163 -1.85 40.41 -19.12
C GLY A 163 -2.42 39.52 -20.22
N GLY A 164 -2.74 38.25 -19.92
CA GLY A 164 -3.27 37.29 -20.90
C GLY A 164 -2.21 36.71 -21.85
N GLN A 165 -0.95 37.11 -21.70
CA GLN A 165 0.17 36.52 -22.43
C GLN A 165 0.44 35.10 -21.95
N GLU A 166 0.68 34.19 -22.89
CA GLU A 166 0.98 32.79 -22.63
C GLU A 166 2.26 32.39 -23.38
N ARG A 167 3.14 31.64 -22.72
CA ARG A 167 4.27 30.97 -23.36
C ARG A 167 4.29 29.52 -22.95
N GLY A 168 4.44 28.63 -23.94
CA GLY A 168 4.50 27.20 -23.72
C GLY A 168 5.78 26.60 -24.27
N LEU A 169 6.29 25.59 -23.56
CA LEU A 169 7.28 24.65 -24.06
C LEU A 169 6.63 23.28 -24.14
N SER A 170 6.68 22.68 -25.32
CA SER A 170 6.29 21.29 -25.53
C SER A 170 7.43 20.53 -26.21
N GLY A 171 7.94 19.51 -25.52
CA GLY A 171 8.83 18.51 -26.12
C GLY A 171 10.30 18.57 -25.72
N GLY A 172 10.94 17.40 -25.82
CA GLY A 172 12.38 17.23 -25.97
C GLY A 172 13.15 16.91 -24.70
N THR A 173 13.28 17.88 -23.80
CA THR A 173 14.30 17.81 -22.75
C THR A 173 13.84 16.92 -21.60
N ARG A 174 14.57 15.82 -21.42
CA ARG A 174 14.39 14.92 -20.29
C ARG A 174 15.46 15.23 -19.26
N TYR A 175 15.00 15.39 -18.02
CA TYR A 175 15.86 15.63 -16.88
C TYR A 175 15.94 14.36 -16.07
N SER A 176 17.15 13.88 -15.81
CA SER A 176 17.33 12.81 -14.85
C SER A 176 16.97 13.34 -13.46
N TYR A 177 16.11 12.59 -12.77
CA TYR A 177 15.70 12.89 -11.40
C TYR A 177 16.19 11.83 -10.44
N ARG A 178 16.51 12.26 -9.23
CA ARG A 178 16.75 11.41 -8.07
C ARG A 178 16.09 12.03 -6.85
N LEU A 179 15.08 11.35 -6.31
CA LEU A 179 14.38 11.86 -5.14
C LEU A 179 15.24 11.75 -3.88
N PRO A 180 15.24 12.77 -3.00
CA PRO A 180 15.87 12.68 -1.68
C PRO A 180 15.23 11.57 -0.84
N CYS A 181 16.04 10.90 0.00
CA CYS A 181 15.61 9.75 0.80
C CYS A 181 14.39 10.06 1.68
N LEU A 182 14.36 11.23 2.34
CA LEU A 182 13.22 11.64 3.18
C LEU A 182 11.91 11.80 2.38
N VAL A 183 12.00 12.32 1.16
CA VAL A 183 10.83 12.47 0.28
C VAL A 183 10.35 11.10 -0.19
N ALA A 184 11.28 10.24 -0.59
CA ALA A 184 10.99 8.85 -0.96
C ALA A 184 10.33 8.08 0.20
N ALA A 185 10.86 8.19 1.42
CA ALA A 185 10.30 7.55 2.61
C ALA A 185 8.90 8.07 2.93
N ARG A 186 8.66 9.38 2.84
CA ARG A 186 7.33 9.97 3.04
C ARG A 186 6.32 9.47 2.01
N ILE A 187 6.72 9.41 0.73
CA ILE A 187 5.87 8.88 -0.35
C ILE A 187 5.59 7.39 -0.10
N MET A 188 6.61 6.60 0.23
CA MET A 188 6.48 5.19 0.55
C MET A 188 5.49 4.96 1.69
N ALA A 189 5.69 5.62 2.84
CA ALA A 189 4.82 5.48 4.00
C ALA A 189 3.38 5.92 3.69
N GLY A 190 3.21 7.06 3.01
CA GLY A 190 1.88 7.57 2.65
C GLY A 190 1.14 6.67 1.65
N SER A 191 1.84 6.14 0.65
CA SER A 191 1.27 5.19 -0.31
C SER A 191 0.96 3.84 0.34
N ALA A 192 1.84 3.33 1.20
CA ALA A 192 1.61 2.07 1.92
C ALA A 192 0.39 2.17 2.85
N LEU A 193 0.29 3.25 3.61
CA LEU A 193 -0.85 3.49 4.50
C LEU A 193 -2.15 3.58 3.70
N ARG A 194 -2.17 4.35 2.60
CA ARG A 194 -3.37 4.46 1.76
C ARG A 194 -3.76 3.14 1.10
N THR A 195 -2.79 2.38 0.64
CA THR A 195 -3.02 1.04 0.11
C THR A 195 -3.65 0.16 1.20
N ALA A 196 -3.12 0.18 2.41
CA ALA A 196 -3.63 -0.62 3.53
C ALA A 196 -5.05 -0.21 3.97
N THR A 197 -5.39 1.08 3.97
CA THR A 197 -6.66 1.58 4.52
C THR A 197 -7.78 1.75 3.50
N TYR A 198 -7.47 2.06 2.24
CA TYR A 198 -8.49 2.43 1.24
C TYR A 198 -8.68 1.40 0.12
N SER A 199 -7.86 0.36 0.05
CA SER A 199 -8.06 -0.71 -0.92
C SER A 199 -8.95 -1.80 -0.32
N LYS A 200 -10.08 -2.07 -0.96
CA LYS A 200 -10.93 -3.23 -0.64
C LYS A 200 -10.10 -4.52 -0.64
N SER A 201 -9.25 -4.70 -1.66
CA SER A 201 -8.33 -5.84 -1.76
C SER A 201 -7.30 -5.89 -0.64
N ALA A 202 -6.91 -4.76 -0.04
CA ALA A 202 -6.02 -4.78 1.12
C ALA A 202 -6.73 -5.31 2.35
N VAL A 203 -7.97 -4.88 2.59
CA VAL A 203 -8.77 -5.39 3.72
C VAL A 203 -9.03 -6.89 3.54
N ASP A 204 -9.43 -7.28 2.33
CA ASP A 204 -9.74 -8.66 1.97
C ASP A 204 -8.54 -9.61 2.12
N LEU A 205 -7.32 -9.12 1.92
CA LEU A 205 -6.07 -9.88 2.06
C LEU A 205 -5.48 -9.80 3.48
N LEU A 206 -5.34 -8.59 4.02
CA LEU A 206 -4.61 -8.34 5.27
C LEU A 206 -5.41 -8.77 6.50
N VAL A 207 -6.75 -8.67 6.48
CA VAL A 207 -7.57 -9.04 7.65
C VAL A 207 -7.51 -10.54 7.93
N PRO A 208 -7.74 -11.44 6.97
CA PRO A 208 -7.60 -12.89 7.22
C PRO A 208 -6.19 -13.27 7.67
N ILE A 209 -5.14 -12.68 7.08
CA ILE A 209 -3.74 -12.94 7.47
C ILE A 209 -3.45 -12.43 8.89
N GLY A 210 -3.84 -11.19 9.21
CA GLY A 210 -3.61 -10.62 10.54
C GLY A 210 -4.32 -11.41 11.63
N LEU A 211 -5.60 -11.76 11.39
CA LEU A 211 -6.38 -12.57 12.32
C LEU A 211 -5.81 -13.98 12.48
N SER A 212 -5.37 -14.63 11.40
CA SER A 212 -4.79 -15.98 11.48
C SER A 212 -3.48 -16.00 12.26
N ILE A 213 -2.64 -14.98 12.11
CA ILE A 213 -1.39 -14.82 12.88
C ILE A 213 -1.70 -14.67 14.38
N VAL A 214 -2.63 -13.78 14.73
CA VAL A 214 -3.02 -13.56 16.14
C VAL A 214 -3.62 -14.83 16.75
N ALA A 215 -4.55 -15.47 16.04
CA ALA A 215 -5.17 -16.73 16.46
C ALA A 215 -4.13 -17.85 16.62
N GLY A 216 -3.19 -17.96 15.68
CA GLY A 216 -2.10 -18.93 15.74
C GLY A 216 -1.18 -18.72 16.94
N ALA A 217 -0.78 -17.47 17.21
CA ALA A 217 0.02 -17.13 18.39
C ALA A 217 -0.72 -17.49 19.69
N MET A 218 -2.02 -17.20 19.76
CA MET A 218 -2.86 -17.57 20.90
C MET A 218 -2.96 -19.08 21.09
N CYS A 219 -3.15 -19.85 20.02
CA CYS A 219 -3.13 -21.31 20.08
C CYS A 219 -1.79 -21.85 20.60
N VAL A 220 -0.65 -21.31 20.13
CA VAL A 220 0.67 -21.73 20.60
C VAL A 220 0.83 -21.48 22.10
N VAL A 221 0.45 -20.29 22.58
CA VAL A 221 0.48 -19.97 24.02
C VAL A 221 -0.37 -20.95 24.82
N GLN A 222 -1.59 -21.25 24.35
CA GLN A 222 -2.50 -22.17 25.03
C GLN A 222 -1.99 -23.62 25.04
N ILE A 223 -1.35 -24.07 23.97
CA ILE A 223 -0.70 -25.39 23.92
C ILE A 223 0.42 -25.45 24.96
N ILE A 224 1.29 -24.43 25.04
CA ILE A 224 2.38 -24.38 26.02
C ILE A 224 1.83 -24.44 27.45
N GLN A 225 0.78 -23.67 27.74
CA GLN A 225 0.13 -23.68 29.05
C GLN A 225 -0.50 -25.05 29.37
N ALA A 226 -1.15 -25.69 28.39
CA ALA A 226 -1.77 -27.00 28.58
C ALA A 226 -0.76 -28.16 28.71
N VAL A 227 0.47 -28.00 28.21
CA VAL A 227 1.57 -28.97 28.41
C VAL A 227 2.22 -28.79 29.79
N ALA A 228 2.23 -27.57 30.32
CA ALA A 228 2.84 -27.25 31.61
C ALA A 228 1.94 -27.54 32.83
N ALA A 229 0.64 -27.76 32.61
CA ALA A 229 -0.37 -28.07 33.62
C ALA A 229 -0.54 -29.59 33.80
#